data_AF-A0A662T7P4-F1
#
_entry.id   AF-A0A662T7P4-F1
#
_cell.length_a   1.000
_cell.length_b   1.000
_cell.length_c   1.000
_cell.angle_alpha   90.00
_cell.angle_beta   90.00
_cell.angle_gamma   90.00
#
_symmetry.space_group_name_H-M   'P 1'
#
loop_
_entity.id
_entity.type
_entity.pdbx_description
1 polymer ?
#
loop_
_entity_poly.entity_id
_entity_poly.type
_entity_poly.pdbx_seq_one_letter_code
_entity_poly.pdbx_strand_id
1 'polypeptide(L)'
;MSKGQVKYILKKVLSLLITLYIVITINFFLFRIMPGNAVRLMFLDPRVSKENIDLMMKKFGLDKPLWMQYLIYIRETVSGNLGISFWKNEPVINIIMSRLPQTIILLTIAIIVSTSLGIILGAYSAWRKGSLTDSV
;
A
#
# COMPACT_ATOMS: atom_id res chain seq x y z
N MET A 1 22.68 -22.84 -2.74
CA MET A 1 21.30 -22.74 -3.28
C MET A 1 21.27 -23.37 -4.66
N SER A 2 20.31 -24.24 -4.96
CA SER A 2 20.19 -24.81 -6.30
C SER A 2 19.76 -23.73 -7.31
N LYS A 3 20.11 -23.89 -8.60
CA LYS A 3 19.69 -22.97 -9.67
C LYS A 3 18.16 -22.77 -9.69
N GLY A 4 17.39 -23.78 -9.27
CA GLY A 4 15.93 -23.70 -9.14
C GLY A 4 15.46 -22.79 -8.00
N GLN A 5 16.11 -22.84 -6.83
CA GLN A 5 15.78 -21.97 -5.69
C GLN A 5 16.05 -20.49 -6.01
N VAL A 6 17.18 -20.19 -6.66
CA VAL A 6 17.53 -18.82 -7.09
C VAL A 6 16.50 -18.29 -8.09
N LYS A 7 16.13 -19.08 -9.10
CA LYS A 7 15.09 -18.70 -10.08
C LYS A 7 13.74 -18.44 -9.42
N TYR A 8 13.35 -19.26 -8.43
CA TYR A 8 12.10 -19.10 -7.71
C TYR A 8 12.08 -17.81 -6.87
N ILE A 9 13.13 -17.54 -6.10
CA ILE A 9 13.26 -16.33 -5.29
C ILE A 9 13.27 -15.10 -6.20
N LEU A 10 14.02 -15.12 -7.30
CA LEU A 10 14.07 -14.01 -8.25
C LEU A 10 12.68 -13.71 -8.84
N LYS A 11 11.92 -14.75 -9.21
CA LYS A 11 10.54 -14.59 -9.70
C LYS A 11 9.63 -13.97 -8.64
N LYS A 12 9.76 -14.38 -7.38
CA LYS A 12 8.98 -13.82 -6.26
C LYS A 12 9.33 -12.37 -5.97
N VAL A 13 10.62 -12.03 -5.92
CA VAL A 13 11.08 -10.65 -5.72
C VAL A 13 10.64 -9.76 -6.86
N LEU A 14 10.78 -10.20 -8.12
CA LEU A 14 10.32 -9.45 -9.27
C LEU A 14 8.81 -9.22 -9.23
N SER A 15 8.03 -10.26 -8.90
CA SER A 15 6.58 -10.14 -8.72
C SER A 15 6.23 -9.12 -7.63
N LEU A 16 6.94 -9.13 -6.50
CA LEU A 16 6.73 -8.17 -5.41
C LEU A 16 7.03 -6.73 -5.87
N LEU A 17 8.15 -6.52 -6.56
CA LEU A 17 8.53 -5.20 -7.08
C LEU A 17 7.51 -4.67 -8.09
N ILE A 18 7.01 -5.51 -8.99
CA ILE A 18 5.97 -5.14 -9.95
C ILE A 18 4.68 -4.76 -9.22
N THR A 19 4.24 -5.56 -8.24
CA THR A 19 3.06 -5.24 -7.44
C THR A 19 3.21 -3.91 -6.71
N LEU A 20 4.35 -3.67 -6.04
CA LEU A 20 4.61 -2.41 -5.36
C LEU A 20 4.62 -1.23 -6.32
N TYR A 21 5.27 -1.38 -7.48
CA TYR A 21 5.29 -0.35 -8.51
C TYR A 21 3.87 0.00 -8.99
N ILE A 22 3.03 -1.02 -9.25
CA ILE A 22 1.63 -0.81 -9.64
C ILE A 22 0.86 -0.08 -8.53
N VAL A 23 0.99 -0.51 -7.27
CA VAL A 23 0.30 0.12 -6.13
C VAL A 23 0.73 1.58 -5.95
N ILE A 24 2.03 1.88 -6.00
CA ILE A 24 2.57 3.25 -5.91
C ILE A 24 2.03 4.09 -7.06
N THR A 25 2.00 3.55 -8.28
CA THR A 25 1.50 4.24 -9.46
C THR A 25 0.00 4.52 -9.35
N ILE A 26 -0.78 3.54 -8.93
CA ILE A 26 -2.22 3.71 -8.68
C ILE A 26 -2.43 4.79 -7.63
N ASN A 27 -1.71 4.76 -6.50
CA ASN A 27 -1.83 5.79 -5.46
C ASN A 27 -1.52 7.20 -5.98
N PHE A 28 -0.48 7.34 -6.80
CA PHE A 28 -0.13 8.62 -7.43
C PHE A 28 -1.27 9.20 -8.27
N PHE A 29 -1.93 8.36 -9.08
CA PHE A 29 -3.06 8.79 -9.90
C PHE A 29 -4.35 8.93 -9.11
N LEU A 30 -4.59 8.08 -8.11
CA LEU A 30 -5.80 8.08 -7.29
C LEU A 30 -6.08 9.47 -6.69
N PHE A 31 -5.06 10.09 -6.08
CA PHE A 31 -5.19 11.43 -5.50
C PHE A 31 -5.35 12.56 -6.53
N ARG A 32 -4.96 12.33 -7.79
CA ARG A 32 -5.07 13.30 -8.89
C ARG A 32 -6.40 13.21 -9.65
N ILE A 33 -6.99 12.02 -9.68
CA ILE A 33 -8.27 11.74 -10.35
C ILE A 33 -9.44 12.05 -9.42
N MET A 34 -9.26 11.96 -8.10
CA MET A 34 -10.30 12.30 -7.12
C MET A 34 -10.89 13.70 -7.41
N PRO A 35 -12.19 13.80 -7.74
CA PRO A 35 -12.85 15.08 -7.99
C PRO A 35 -12.86 15.88 -6.69
N GLY A 36 -12.45 17.14 -6.78
CA GLY A 36 -11.97 17.87 -5.62
C GLY A 36 -10.50 17.55 -5.40
N ASN A 37 -9.66 18.07 -6.30
CA ASN A 37 -8.20 17.99 -6.28
C ASN A 37 -7.70 18.07 -4.83
N ALA A 38 -7.34 16.95 -4.20
CA ALA A 38 -7.20 16.84 -2.73
C ALA A 38 -6.14 17.81 -2.20
N VAL A 39 -5.14 18.07 -3.05
CA VAL A 39 -4.21 19.20 -3.00
C VAL A 39 -4.97 20.52 -2.86
N ARG A 40 -5.80 20.91 -3.85
CA ARG A 40 -6.59 22.15 -3.80
C ARG A 40 -7.59 22.21 -2.65
N LEU A 41 -8.34 21.14 -2.34
CA LEU A 41 -9.30 21.15 -1.22
C LEU A 41 -8.63 21.37 0.13
N MET A 42 -7.37 20.95 0.27
CA MET A 42 -6.57 21.17 1.47
C MET A 42 -5.88 22.54 1.50
N PHE A 43 -5.55 23.10 0.33
CA PHE A 43 -5.00 24.45 0.19
C PHE A 43 -6.08 25.56 0.13
N LEU A 44 -7.34 25.20 -0.05
CA LEU A 44 -8.51 26.09 -0.01
C LEU A 44 -9.20 26.10 1.36
N ASP A 45 -8.53 25.70 2.45
CA ASP A 45 -8.95 26.15 3.77
C ASP A 45 -8.88 27.70 3.74
N PRO A 46 -10.01 28.42 3.95
CA PRO A 46 -10.04 29.88 3.90
C PRO A 46 -9.05 30.56 4.86
N ARG A 47 -8.47 29.81 5.80
CA ARG A 47 -7.47 30.26 6.78
C ARG A 47 -6.04 30.22 6.25
N VAL A 48 -5.78 29.60 5.11
CA VAL A 48 -4.43 29.46 4.54
C VAL A 48 -4.20 30.59 3.52
N SER A 49 -3.20 31.43 3.76
CA SER A 49 -2.83 32.52 2.85
C SER A 49 -2.38 31.97 1.49
N LYS A 50 -2.62 32.73 0.41
CA LYS A 50 -2.21 32.37 -0.95
C LYS A 50 -0.70 32.09 -1.05
N GLU A 51 0.13 32.81 -0.31
CA GLU A 51 1.57 32.56 -0.24
C GLU A 51 1.93 31.19 0.35
N ASN A 52 1.20 30.73 1.35
CA ASN A 52 1.41 29.41 1.94
C ASN A 52 1.02 28.29 0.96
N ILE A 53 0.01 28.52 0.13
CA ILE A 53 -0.39 27.58 -0.93
C ILE A 53 0.72 27.45 -1.97
N ASP A 54 1.27 28.56 -2.45
CA ASP A 54 2.33 28.56 -3.47
C ASP A 54 3.64 27.95 -2.94
N LEU A 55 3.98 28.23 -1.68
CA LEU A 55 5.10 27.58 -0.99
C LEU A 55 4.91 26.07 -0.90
N MET A 56 3.70 25.60 -0.60
CA MET A 56 3.41 24.17 -0.52
C MET A 56 3.38 23.52 -1.90
N MET A 57 2.83 24.16 -2.92
CA MET A 57 2.89 23.64 -4.30
C MET A 57 4.34 23.44 -4.75
N LYS A 58 5.23 24.40 -4.49
CA LYS A 58 6.66 24.26 -4.77
C LYS A 58 7.32 23.19 -3.91
N LYS A 59 6.99 23.10 -2.62
CA LYS A 59 7.56 22.11 -1.69
C LYS A 59 7.21 20.67 -2.09
N PHE A 60 5.98 20.44 -2.56
CA PHE A 60 5.53 19.13 -3.04
C PHE A 60 5.80 18.90 -4.54
N GLY A 61 6.45 19.85 -5.23
CA GLY A 61 6.76 19.75 -6.65
C GLY A 61 5.53 19.71 -7.56
N LEU A 62 4.39 20.21 -7.08
CA LEU A 62 3.11 20.21 -7.79
C LEU A 62 3.06 21.23 -8.93
N ASP A 63 4.04 22.13 -8.97
CA ASP A 63 4.33 23.09 -10.05
C ASP A 63 5.01 22.47 -11.27
N LYS A 64 5.53 21.25 -11.16
CA LYS A 64 6.34 20.60 -12.22
C LYS A 64 5.48 19.81 -13.22
N PRO A 65 5.99 19.46 -14.41
CA PRO A 65 5.30 18.54 -15.31
C PRO A 65 4.98 17.19 -14.63
N LEU A 66 3.85 16.57 -14.99
CA LEU A 66 3.32 15.34 -14.36
C LEU A 66 4.36 14.22 -14.21
N TRP A 67 5.17 13.99 -15.24
CA TRP A 67 6.23 12.97 -15.22
C TRP A 67 7.29 13.26 -14.15
N MET A 68 7.64 14.53 -13.94
CA MET A 68 8.62 14.94 -12.93
C MET A 68 8.03 14.80 -11.52
N GLN A 69 6.74 15.13 -11.35
CA GLN A 69 6.04 14.90 -10.07
C GLN A 69 6.03 13.41 -9.72
N TYR A 70 5.84 12.54 -10.70
CA TYR A 70 5.85 11.08 -10.53
C TYR A 70 7.23 10.55 -10.12
N LEU A 71 8.30 11.01 -10.79
CA LEU A 71 9.67 10.62 -10.42
C LEU A 71 10.06 11.08 -9.02
N ILE A 72 9.69 12.31 -8.64
CA ILE A 72 9.89 12.82 -7.27
C ILE A 72 9.12 11.93 -6.28
N TYR A 73 7.85 11.64 -6.55
CA TYR A 73 7.01 10.82 -5.69
C TYR A 73 7.60 9.41 -5.47
N ILE A 74 8.05 8.74 -6.55
CA ILE A 74 8.73 7.43 -6.44
C ILE A 74 9.99 7.55 -5.60
N ARG A 75 10.84 8.54 -5.88
CA ARG A 75 12.12 8.72 -5.19
C ARG A 75 11.93 8.89 -3.69
N GLU A 76 11.01 9.79 -3.29
CA GLU A 76 10.71 10.03 -1.88
C GLU A 76 10.07 8.80 -1.21
N THR A 77 9.18 8.09 -1.92
CA THR A 77 8.56 6.87 -1.39
C THR A 77 9.60 5.77 -1.14
N VAL A 78 10.51 5.55 -2.09
CA VAL A 78 11.56 4.52 -1.99
C VAL A 78 12.64 4.91 -0.98
N SER A 79 12.91 6.21 -0.77
CA SER A 79 13.83 6.67 0.28
C SER A 79 13.24 6.57 1.70
N GLY A 80 11.97 6.16 1.82
CA GLY A 80 11.25 6.08 3.09
C GLY A 80 10.65 7.42 3.54
N ASN A 81 10.81 8.48 2.75
CA ASN A 81 10.15 9.76 2.99
C ASN A 81 8.73 9.73 2.45
N LEU A 82 7.81 9.22 3.25
CA LEU A 82 6.38 9.19 2.92
C LEU A 82 5.69 10.55 3.08
N GLY A 83 6.42 11.59 3.49
CA GLY A 83 5.92 12.92 3.73
C GLY A 83 5.10 13.06 5.02
N ILE A 84 4.32 14.13 5.08
CA ILE A 84 3.47 14.48 6.22
C ILE A 84 2.02 14.11 5.87
N SER A 85 1.33 13.52 6.84
CA SER A 85 -0.11 13.31 6.75
C SER A 85 -0.82 14.63 6.79
N PHE A 86 -1.44 14.94 5.68
CA PHE A 86 -2.39 16.00 5.47
C PHE A 86 -3.46 16.13 6.58
N TRP A 87 -4.02 15.01 7.05
CA TRP A 87 -5.10 15.03 8.04
C TRP A 87 -4.63 15.21 9.48
N LYS A 88 -3.43 14.72 9.78
CA LYS A 88 -2.92 14.65 11.14
C LYS A 88 -1.76 15.60 11.41
N ASN A 89 -1.24 16.28 10.37
CA ASN A 89 -0.07 17.13 10.41
C ASN A 89 1.16 16.49 11.06
N GLU A 90 1.34 15.18 10.88
CA GLU A 90 2.47 14.42 11.43
C GLU A 90 3.09 13.49 10.36
N PRO A 91 4.36 13.08 10.49
CA PRO A 91 4.99 12.17 9.53
C PRO A 91 4.18 10.90 9.31
N VAL A 92 3.94 10.55 8.04
CA VAL A 92 3.15 9.36 7.67
C VAL A 92 3.77 8.08 8.25
N ILE A 93 5.09 8.01 8.33
CA ILE A 93 5.80 6.88 8.94
C ILE A 93 5.40 6.65 10.40
N ASN A 94 5.19 7.72 11.18
CA ASN A 94 4.78 7.60 12.59
C ASN A 94 3.35 7.05 12.71
N ILE A 95 2.46 7.45 11.80
CA ILE A 95 1.10 6.93 11.73
C ILE A 95 1.10 5.44 11.40
N ILE A 96 1.93 5.03 10.45
CA ILE A 96 2.05 3.61 10.08
C ILE A 96 2.62 2.82 11.26
N MET A 97 3.72 3.29 11.86
CA MET A 97 4.37 2.60 12.97
C MET A 97 3.48 2.48 14.19
N SER A 98 2.65 3.49 14.49
CA SER A 98 1.71 3.42 15.61
C SER A 98 0.56 2.41 15.39
N ARG A 99 0.20 2.12 14.15
CA ARG A 99 -0.86 1.13 13.81
C ARG A 99 -0.32 -0.27 13.59
N LEU A 100 0.96 -0.39 13.22
CA LEU A 100 1.59 -1.65 12.86
C LEU A 100 1.40 -2.77 13.92
N PRO A 101 1.52 -2.51 15.25
CA PRO A 101 1.34 -3.55 16.25
C PRO A 101 -0.07 -4.15 16.25
N GLN A 102 -1.10 -3.32 16.11
CA GLN A 102 -2.49 -3.76 16.07
C GLN A 102 -2.76 -4.62 14.83
N THR A 103 -2.23 -4.21 13.68
CA THR A 103 -2.32 -4.99 12.44
C THR A 103 -1.64 -6.34 12.58
N ILE A 104 -0.44 -6.40 13.19
CA ILE A 104 0.28 -7.66 13.41
C ILE A 104 -0.51 -8.60 14.32
N ILE A 105 -1.06 -8.10 15.43
CA ILE A 105 -1.90 -8.89 16.34
C ILE A 105 -3.10 -9.48 15.60
N LEU A 106 -3.82 -8.62 14.86
CA LEU A 106 -5.00 -9.04 14.10
C LEU A 106 -4.65 -10.10 13.03
N LEU A 107 -3.59 -9.88 12.26
CA LEU A 107 -3.12 -10.82 11.23
C LEU A 107 -2.73 -12.16 11.85
N THR A 108 -2.02 -12.13 12.97
CA THR A 108 -1.55 -13.34 13.65
C THR A 108 -2.74 -14.19 14.11
N ILE A 109 -3.74 -13.58 14.75
CA ILE A 109 -4.96 -14.27 15.19
C ILE A 109 -5.72 -14.81 13.98
N ALA A 110 -5.90 -14.00 12.93
CA ALA A 110 -6.60 -14.40 11.72
C ALA A 110 -5.92 -15.60 11.04
N ILE A 111 -4.59 -15.62 10.95
CA ILE A 111 -3.83 -16.74 10.40
C ILE A 111 -4.02 -18.00 11.26
N ILE A 112 -3.93 -17.90 12.58
CA ILE A 112 -4.12 -19.05 13.48
C ILE A 112 -5.51 -19.65 13.30
N VAL A 113 -6.55 -18.82 13.34
CA VAL A 113 -7.94 -19.26 13.21
C VAL A 113 -8.20 -19.85 11.82
N SER A 114 -7.84 -19.13 10.75
CA SER A 114 -8.07 -19.58 9.38
C SER A 114 -7.30 -20.86 9.04
N THR A 115 -6.05 -20.98 9.51
CA THR A 115 -5.24 -22.19 9.31
C THR A 115 -5.83 -23.36 10.09
N SER A 116 -6.23 -23.15 11.34
CA SER A 116 -6.84 -24.21 12.16
C SER A 116 -8.15 -24.72 11.54
N LEU A 117 -9.04 -23.80 11.15
CA LEU A 117 -10.28 -24.15 10.46
C LEU A 117 -10.03 -24.81 9.11
N GLY A 118 -9.08 -24.29 8.33
CA GLY A 118 -8.69 -24.85 7.03
C GLY A 118 -8.14 -26.28 7.15
N ILE A 119 -7.35 -26.56 8.19
CA ILE A 119 -6.86 -27.92 8.47
C ILE A 119 -8.02 -28.84 8.85
N ILE A 120 -8.93 -28.42 9.75
CA ILE A 120 -10.07 -29.24 10.18
C ILE A 120 -10.98 -29.56 8.99
N LEU A 121 -11.38 -28.52 8.24
CA LEU A 121 -12.25 -28.69 7.08
C LEU A 121 -11.56 -29.50 5.98
N GLY A 122 -10.28 -29.24 5.72
CA GLY A 122 -9.48 -29.99 4.75
C GLY A 122 -9.35 -31.47 5.13
N ALA A 123 -9.12 -31.77 6.41
CA ALA A 123 -9.06 -33.14 6.92
C ALA A 123 -10.42 -33.85 6.82
N TYR A 124 -11.51 -33.17 7.18
CA TYR A 124 -12.86 -33.68 7.06
C TYR A 124 -13.24 -33.99 5.61
N SER A 125 -12.95 -33.08 4.68
CA SER A 125 -13.14 -33.30 3.24
C SER A 125 -12.29 -34.46 2.71
N ALA A 126 -11.04 -34.60 3.18
CA ALA A 126 -10.17 -35.71 2.81
C ALA A 126 -10.65 -37.06 3.36
N TRP A 127 -11.31 -37.08 4.53
CA TRP A 127 -11.87 -38.31 5.11
C TRP A 127 -13.18 -38.73 4.42
N ARG A 128 -13.96 -37.78 3.91
CA ARG A 128 -15.15 -38.03 3.08
C ARG A 128 -14.87 -38.26 1.59
N LYS A 129 -13.59 -38.40 1.23
CA LYS A 129 -13.16 -38.69 -0.15
C LYS A 129 -13.75 -40.04 -0.59
N GLY A 130 -14.58 -40.02 -1.62
CA GLY A 130 -15.42 -41.16 -2.06
C GLY A 130 -16.90 -41.13 -1.66
N SER A 131 -17.42 -40.09 -1.00
CA SER A 131 -18.87 -39.93 -0.77
C SER A 131 -19.59 -39.33 -2.00
N LEU A 132 -20.92 -39.52 -2.13
CA LEU A 132 -21.73 -39.19 -3.33
C LEU A 132 -21.65 -37.74 -3.84
N THR A 133 -20.98 -36.81 -3.14
CA THR A 133 -20.70 -35.45 -3.61
C THR A 133 -19.31 -35.29 -4.28
N ASP A 134 -18.55 -36.38 -4.45
CA ASP A 134 -17.19 -36.40 -5.04
C ASP A 134 -17.22 -36.62 -6.57
N SER A 135 -18.30 -36.23 -7.24
CA SER A 135 -18.44 -36.37 -8.71
C SER A 135 -19.03 -35.14 -9.39
N VAL A 136 -18.51 -33.95 -9.06
CA VAL A 136 -18.42 -32.80 -9.97
C VAL A 136 -17.16 -32.00 -9.62
#